data_AF-K1XF19-F1
#
_entry.id   AF-K1XF19-F1
#
_cell.length_a   1.000
_cell.length_b   1.000
_cell.length_c   1.000
_cell.angle_alpha   90.00
_cell.angle_beta   90.00
_cell.angle_gamma   90.00
#
_symmetry.space_group_name_H-M   'P 1'
#
loop_
_entity.id
_entity.type
_entity.pdbx_description
1 polymer ?
#
loop_
_entity_poly.entity_id
_entity_poly.type
_entity_poly.pdbx_seq_one_letter_code
_entity_poly.pdbx_strand_id
1 'polypeptide(L)'
;MVAVLEEKAGIIKVMTVKDGYSTAKRISGTKEIKEGFKIEKFSDLKVLYIDYTDNPKLYDEFKMTFQNMEWETYEKGITLKPAKLSQTTGLAGYDLYVAAEKDKITLYDSQLDRIRVYPFTEAETKIVLKASQYGKTPAEKIVKLQDAAERYKKLFSINQIIRCMDGRKINGVPYYILATDEEVMLYKYENGQMKKLTTIRDFEGEPVAIFLEDMDNNGSYEIVVNSYNNGTGYTTVYSINRDRVSQVSGSRPFFTALYDTDGDGIRETKLIQLVEGENFWGRIEKVSFRNGVFSKTGEDAPVPMNFHILGGFIADIDGDGNLESGYYSPSGKILIYRGDKHLWTSSGILGGSVISVPYRTGKGEFHQTIYVIITQPPVVIDIKGDKTSEILMVNSEAGEYNIIPSYINYSSGYVSYLEKSETGFKVNNITEKIDAAVQSIVLMDKDIVFTKVDGSSSSGKGDSYLLSFPVK
;
A
#
# COMPACT_ATOMS: atom_id res chain seq x y z
N MET A 1 33.73 -2.23 27.35
CA MET A 1 32.72 -1.31 26.81
C MET A 1 31.76 -1.02 27.96
N VAL A 2 31.82 0.18 28.55
CA VAL A 2 30.96 0.54 29.68
C VAL A 2 29.65 1.05 29.10
N ALA A 3 28.54 0.36 29.35
CA ALA A 3 27.23 0.87 29.01
C ALA A 3 26.98 2.13 29.84
N VAL A 4 26.94 3.29 29.17
CA VAL A 4 26.50 4.54 29.80
C VAL A 4 24.98 4.49 29.76
N LEU A 5 24.34 4.48 30.93
CA LEU A 5 22.90 4.65 31.01
C LEU A 5 22.57 6.09 30.61
N GLU A 6 21.91 6.25 29.46
CA GLU A 6 21.31 7.54 29.11
C GLU A 6 20.08 7.75 30.01
N GLU A 7 20.07 8.87 30.73
CA GLU A 7 19.00 9.17 31.69
C GLU A 7 18.10 10.26 31.15
N LYS A 8 16.80 9.96 31.01
CA LYS A 8 15.77 10.88 30.51
C LYS A 8 15.74 12.18 31.33
N ALA A 9 16.07 13.29 30.68
CA ALA A 9 16.08 14.61 31.33
C ALA A 9 14.67 15.15 31.63
N GLY A 10 13.69 14.83 30.77
CA GLY A 10 12.30 15.26 30.92
C GLY A 10 11.50 15.17 29.63
N ILE A 11 10.24 15.55 29.70
CA ILE A 11 9.34 15.61 28.54
C ILE A 11 9.03 17.07 28.24
N ILE A 12 9.01 17.41 26.95
CA ILE A 12 8.70 18.74 26.45
C ILE A 12 7.49 18.69 25.51
N LYS A 13 6.60 19.68 25.63
CA LYS A 13 5.49 19.97 24.72
C LYS A 13 5.97 20.97 23.68
N VAL A 14 5.96 20.62 22.40
CA VAL A 14 6.16 21.62 21.36
C VAL A 14 4.94 22.53 21.33
N MET A 15 5.17 23.84 21.49
CA MET A 15 4.12 24.87 21.56
C MET A 15 3.93 25.55 20.20
N THR A 16 5.03 25.88 19.51
CA THR A 16 4.98 26.43 18.15
C THR A 16 6.15 25.88 17.33
N VAL A 17 5.91 25.67 16.03
CA VAL A 17 6.95 25.31 15.07
C VAL A 17 7.14 26.50 14.14
N LYS A 18 8.38 26.90 13.91
CA LYS A 18 8.79 27.96 13.01
C LYS A 18 9.86 27.43 12.05
N ASP A 19 10.17 28.21 11.03
CA ASP A 19 11.24 27.84 10.11
C ASP A 19 12.57 27.79 10.88
N GLY A 20 13.23 26.62 10.81
CA GLY A 20 14.49 26.34 11.50
C GLY A 20 14.43 26.05 13.02
N TYR A 21 13.29 26.22 13.71
CA TYR A 21 13.22 25.93 15.15
C TYR A 21 11.80 25.70 15.70
N SER A 22 11.69 25.15 16.90
CA SER A 22 10.44 25.02 17.64
C SER A 22 10.55 25.65 19.02
N THR A 23 9.47 26.25 19.52
CA THR A 23 9.37 26.59 20.94
C THR A 23 8.68 25.46 21.67
N ALA A 24 9.18 25.12 22.86
CA ALA A 24 8.63 24.05 23.66
C ALA A 24 8.50 24.47 25.13
N LYS A 25 7.52 23.88 25.83
CA LYS A 25 7.33 24.01 27.27
C LYS A 25 7.64 22.67 27.92
N ARG A 26 8.45 22.67 28.98
CA ARG A 26 8.66 21.47 29.78
C ARG A 26 7.36 21.02 30.44
N ILE A 27 7.03 19.73 30.32
CA ILE A 27 5.87 19.10 30.97
C ILE A 27 6.33 18.29 32.19
N SER A 28 7.47 17.60 32.11
CA SER A 28 7.94 16.73 33.20
C SER A 28 9.48 16.63 33.27
N GLY A 29 9.96 15.96 34.33
CA GLY A 29 11.37 15.75 34.64
C GLY A 29 11.93 16.77 35.63
N THR A 30 13.02 16.39 36.32
CA THR A 30 13.66 17.21 37.36
C THR A 30 15.02 17.77 36.93
N LYS A 31 15.66 17.19 35.91
CA LYS A 31 16.98 17.63 35.43
C LYS A 31 16.91 18.92 34.62
N GLU A 32 17.87 19.82 34.75
CA GLU A 32 17.93 21.00 33.89
C GLU A 32 18.09 20.60 32.42
N ILE A 33 17.26 21.13 31.52
CA ILE A 33 17.37 20.90 30.06
C ILE A 33 18.34 21.94 29.51
N LYS A 34 19.44 21.47 28.91
CA LYS A 34 20.52 22.32 28.38
C LYS A 34 20.64 22.19 26.87
N GLU A 35 21.30 23.17 26.26
CA GLU A 35 21.73 23.08 24.87
C GLU A 35 22.56 21.80 24.65
N GLY A 36 22.37 21.15 23.50
CA GLY A 36 23.00 19.87 23.16
C GLY A 36 22.28 18.63 23.69
N PHE A 37 21.20 18.77 24.47
CA PHE A 37 20.37 17.61 24.85
C PHE A 37 19.65 17.06 23.62
N LYS A 38 19.72 15.73 23.47
CA LYS A 38 18.98 15.00 22.44
C LYS A 38 17.48 15.09 22.69
N ILE A 39 16.70 15.33 21.64
CA ILE A 39 15.24 15.33 21.68
C ILE A 39 14.76 14.17 20.82
N GLU A 40 14.09 13.21 21.46
CA GLU A 40 13.44 12.10 20.77
C GLU A 40 11.93 12.31 20.77
N LYS A 41 11.31 12.19 19.59
CA LYS A 41 9.86 12.30 19.46
C LYS A 41 9.25 10.94 19.78
N PHE A 42 8.18 10.94 20.57
CA PHE A 42 7.34 9.76 20.76
C PHE A 42 8.09 8.52 21.30
N SER A 43 9.17 8.73 22.06
CA SER A 43 9.93 7.68 22.74
C SER A 43 9.72 7.74 24.25
N ASP A 44 9.63 6.57 24.88
CA ASP A 44 9.61 6.37 26.33
C ASP A 44 8.52 7.19 27.05
N LEU A 45 7.43 7.48 26.36
CA LEU A 45 6.24 8.09 26.93
C LEU A 45 5.38 6.98 27.51
N LYS A 46 4.98 7.08 28.78
CA LYS A 46 3.98 6.19 29.36
C LYS A 46 2.60 6.58 28.84
N VAL A 47 1.95 5.68 28.12
CA VAL A 47 0.68 5.96 27.45
C VAL A 47 -0.44 5.11 28.02
N LEU A 48 -1.54 5.76 28.37
CA LEU A 48 -2.80 5.09 28.68
C LEU A 48 -3.81 5.34 27.56
N TYR A 49 -4.25 4.27 26.91
CA TYR A 49 -5.36 4.31 25.96
C TYR A 49 -6.67 4.11 26.68
N ILE A 50 -7.68 4.94 26.39
CA ILE A 50 -9.00 4.88 27.02
C ILE A 50 -10.04 4.82 25.92
N ASP A 51 -10.78 3.72 25.89
CA ASP A 51 -11.73 3.43 24.83
C ASP A 51 -13.17 3.76 25.24
N TYR A 52 -13.79 4.76 24.62
CA TYR A 52 -15.23 5.05 24.72
C TYR A 52 -16.05 4.49 23.56
N THR A 53 -15.41 3.83 22.60
CA THR A 53 -16.01 3.22 21.42
C THR A 53 -16.23 1.72 21.57
N ASP A 54 -15.60 1.11 22.58
CA ASP A 54 -15.56 -0.33 22.81
C ASP A 54 -14.97 -1.09 21.59
N ASN A 55 -13.93 -0.51 20.98
CA ASN A 55 -13.22 -1.04 19.82
C ASN A 55 -11.73 -1.32 20.16
N PRO A 56 -11.41 -2.53 20.67
CA PRO A 56 -10.04 -2.88 21.04
C PRO A 56 -9.03 -2.84 19.88
N LYS A 57 -9.50 -2.91 18.63
CA LYS A 57 -8.63 -2.92 17.45
C LYS A 57 -7.83 -1.62 17.31
N LEU A 58 -8.45 -0.49 17.65
CA LEU A 58 -7.81 0.81 17.51
C LEU A 58 -6.64 0.97 18.49
N TYR A 59 -6.72 0.37 19.69
CA TYR A 59 -5.60 0.30 20.61
C TYR A 59 -4.41 -0.46 20.02
N ASP A 60 -4.66 -1.63 19.42
CA ASP A 60 -3.61 -2.44 18.81
C ASP A 60 -2.92 -1.67 17.67
N GLU A 61 -3.69 -0.96 16.84
CA GLU A 61 -3.17 -0.10 15.77
C GLU A 61 -2.25 1.01 16.30
N PHE A 62 -2.67 1.72 17.36
CA PHE A 62 -1.85 2.74 18.00
C PHE A 62 -0.55 2.16 18.58
N LYS A 63 -0.65 1.05 19.30
CA LYS A 63 0.51 0.38 19.91
C LYS A 63 1.51 -0.11 18.86
N MET A 64 1.02 -0.68 17.76
CA MET A 64 1.86 -1.11 16.64
C MET A 64 2.51 0.04 15.89
N THR A 65 1.85 1.20 15.81
CA THR A 65 2.38 2.38 15.11
C THR A 65 3.43 3.11 15.94
N PHE A 66 3.20 3.24 17.25
CA PHE A 66 4.06 4.00 18.16
C PHE A 66 4.79 3.06 19.12
N GLN A 67 5.57 2.12 18.56
CA GLN A 67 6.22 1.03 19.31
C GLN A 67 7.26 1.52 20.32
N ASN A 68 7.81 2.71 20.11
CA ASN A 68 8.80 3.31 21.00
C ASN A 68 8.17 3.98 22.24
N MET A 69 6.84 3.96 22.36
CA MET A 69 6.14 4.40 23.57
C MET A 69 5.89 3.22 24.53
N GLU A 70 5.80 3.52 25.82
CA GLU A 70 5.45 2.56 26.87
C GLU A 70 3.92 2.48 27.00
N TRP A 71 3.28 1.65 26.18
CA TRP A 71 1.83 1.44 26.21
C TRP A 71 1.41 0.53 27.38
N GLU A 72 0.50 1.03 28.22
CA GLU A 72 -0.24 0.19 29.16
C GLU A 72 -1.18 -0.78 28.46
N THR A 73 -1.60 -1.82 29.17
CA THR A 73 -2.55 -2.79 28.61
C THR A 73 -3.92 -2.16 28.34
N TYR A 74 -4.61 -2.69 27.32
CA TYR A 74 -5.96 -2.24 26.98
C TYR A 74 -6.92 -2.40 28.16
N GLU A 75 -6.83 -3.51 28.89
CA GLU A 75 -7.67 -3.80 30.06
C GLU A 75 -7.47 -2.76 31.16
N LYS A 76 -6.23 -2.26 31.33
CA LYS A 76 -5.92 -1.19 32.28
C LYS A 76 -6.64 0.09 31.88
N GLY A 77 -6.64 0.42 30.59
CA GLY A 77 -7.39 1.52 29.99
C GLY A 77 -8.89 1.46 30.24
N ILE A 78 -9.50 0.28 30.06
CA ILE A 78 -10.92 0.04 30.34
C ILE A 78 -11.23 0.14 31.83
N THR A 79 -10.37 -0.43 32.68
CA THR A 79 -10.54 -0.39 34.14
C THR A 79 -10.48 1.04 34.68
N LEU A 80 -9.62 1.87 34.09
CA LEU A 80 -9.42 3.26 34.51
C LEU A 80 -10.28 4.26 33.74
N LYS A 81 -11.17 3.81 32.83
CA LYS A 81 -12.03 4.64 31.99
C LYS A 81 -12.95 5.53 32.83
N PRO A 82 -12.71 6.84 32.92
CA PRO A 82 -13.63 7.74 33.61
C PRO A 82 -14.84 8.04 32.72
N ALA A 83 -15.91 8.62 33.28
CA ALA A 83 -17.04 9.07 32.45
C ALA A 83 -16.63 10.16 31.43
N LYS A 84 -15.72 11.06 31.81
CA LYS A 84 -15.09 12.07 30.94
C LYS A 84 -13.68 12.41 31.42
N LEU A 85 -12.67 12.29 30.57
CA LEU A 85 -11.28 12.62 30.92
C LEU A 85 -11.10 14.08 31.36
N SER A 86 -11.71 15.01 30.63
CA SER A 86 -11.57 16.46 30.87
C SER A 86 -12.11 16.96 32.22
N GLN A 87 -12.79 16.10 32.97
CA GLN A 87 -13.39 16.39 34.27
C GLN A 87 -12.88 15.47 35.38
N THR A 88 -11.87 14.64 35.09
CA THR A 88 -11.33 13.69 36.05
C THR A 88 -10.14 14.29 36.78
N THR A 89 -10.09 14.12 38.09
CA THR A 89 -8.91 14.40 38.92
C THR A 89 -8.35 13.08 39.42
N GLY A 90 -7.05 12.79 39.21
CA GLY A 90 -6.38 11.64 39.83
C GLY A 90 -6.05 10.45 38.91
N LEU A 91 -6.29 10.54 37.60
CA LEU A 91 -5.56 9.71 36.63
C LEU A 91 -4.12 10.24 36.61
N ALA A 92 -3.21 9.59 37.32
CA ALA A 92 -1.81 9.96 37.42
C ALA A 92 -0.91 8.76 37.05
N GLY A 93 0.30 9.04 36.56
CA GLY A 93 1.29 8.01 36.22
C GLY A 93 1.54 7.80 34.73
N TYR A 94 0.85 8.56 33.87
CA TYR A 94 1.02 8.52 32.42
C TYR A 94 1.44 9.88 31.87
N ASP A 95 2.28 9.85 30.85
CA ASP A 95 2.78 11.03 30.16
C ASP A 95 1.80 11.52 29.07
N LEU A 96 1.03 10.59 28.51
CA LEU A 96 0.06 10.82 27.44
C LEU A 96 -1.19 9.97 27.66
N TYR A 97 -2.36 10.56 27.44
CA TYR A 97 -3.63 9.83 27.38
C TYR A 97 -4.21 9.93 25.98
N VAL A 98 -4.61 8.78 25.44
CA VAL A 98 -5.30 8.67 24.15
C VAL A 98 -6.74 8.27 24.43
N ALA A 99 -7.68 9.20 24.27
CA ALA A 99 -9.11 8.93 24.45
C ALA A 99 -9.76 8.72 23.08
N ALA A 100 -10.27 7.52 22.84
CA ALA A 100 -11.05 7.21 21.65
C ALA A 100 -12.54 7.38 21.94
N GLU A 101 -13.20 8.30 21.24
CA GLU A 101 -14.63 8.56 21.31
C GLU A 101 -15.27 8.24 19.97
N LYS A 102 -16.60 8.09 19.91
CA LYS A 102 -17.31 7.62 18.70
C LYS A 102 -16.98 8.43 17.42
N ASP A 103 -16.61 9.70 17.57
CA ASP A 103 -16.39 10.64 16.47
C ASP A 103 -15.00 11.26 16.47
N LYS A 104 -14.06 10.86 17.35
CA LYS A 104 -12.71 11.45 17.43
C LYS A 104 -11.73 10.68 18.31
N ILE A 105 -10.44 10.85 18.07
CA ILE A 105 -9.40 10.70 19.09
C ILE A 105 -9.10 12.06 19.72
N THR A 106 -8.98 12.10 21.04
CA THR A 106 -8.42 13.25 21.76
C THR A 106 -7.16 12.83 22.51
N LEU A 107 -6.08 13.60 22.31
CA LEU A 107 -4.85 13.46 23.07
C LEU A 107 -4.85 14.43 24.25
N TYR A 108 -4.51 13.93 25.44
CA TYR A 108 -4.30 14.73 26.65
C TYR A 108 -2.90 14.51 27.21
N ASP A 109 -2.33 15.53 27.83
CA ASP A 109 -1.05 15.38 28.53
C ASP A 109 -1.23 14.85 29.96
N SER A 110 -0.12 14.71 30.69
CA SER A 110 -0.09 14.23 32.08
C SER A 110 -0.97 15.03 33.06
N GLN A 111 -1.37 16.26 32.73
CA GLN A 111 -2.27 17.09 33.55
C GLN A 111 -3.72 17.00 33.09
N LEU A 112 -4.01 16.13 32.12
CA LEU A 112 -5.28 16.03 31.41
C LEU A 112 -5.65 17.31 30.65
N ASP A 113 -4.67 18.15 30.33
CA ASP A 113 -4.87 19.26 29.41
C ASP A 113 -4.92 18.70 27.98
N ARG A 114 -5.95 19.13 27.24
CA ARG A 114 -6.14 18.71 25.85
C ARG A 114 -4.96 19.19 24.99
N ILE A 115 -4.25 18.26 24.36
CA ILE A 115 -3.17 18.54 23.41
C ILE A 115 -3.76 18.77 22.02
N ARG A 116 -4.53 17.79 21.52
CA ARG A 116 -5.05 17.79 20.15
C ARG A 116 -6.28 16.91 20.02
N VAL A 117 -7.14 17.27 19.08
CA VAL A 117 -8.31 16.49 18.68
C VAL A 117 -8.14 16.08 17.23
N TYR A 118 -8.42 14.81 16.94
CA TYR A 118 -8.46 14.22 15.62
C TYR A 118 -9.89 13.72 15.39
N PRO A 119 -10.77 14.50 14.76
CA PRO A 119 -12.12 14.06 14.45
C PRO A 119 -12.08 12.87 13.46
N PHE A 120 -12.97 11.90 13.66
CA PHE A 120 -13.23 10.79 12.74
C PHE A 120 -14.02 11.24 11.52
N THR A 121 -14.69 12.40 11.59
CA THR A 121 -15.42 12.98 10.46
C THR A 121 -15.11 14.47 10.27
N GLU A 122 -14.67 14.77 9.04
CA GLU A 122 -14.57 16.07 8.36
C GLU A 122 -13.62 17.15 8.95
N ALA A 123 -12.40 17.25 8.40
CA ALA A 123 -11.89 18.47 7.73
C ALA A 123 -10.40 18.38 7.31
N GLU A 124 -10.12 17.67 6.21
CA GLU A 124 -9.41 18.26 5.07
C GLU A 124 -10.31 18.33 3.81
N THR A 125 -11.62 18.22 4.01
CA THR A 125 -12.67 18.54 3.04
C THR A 125 -12.91 20.06 2.95
N LYS A 126 -11.84 20.87 2.92
CA LYS A 126 -11.90 22.25 2.39
C LYS A 126 -11.18 22.41 1.04
N ILE A 127 -10.96 21.29 0.37
CA ILE A 127 -11.27 21.19 -1.06
C ILE A 127 -12.50 20.28 -1.18
N VAL A 128 -13.65 20.76 -0.68
CA VAL A 128 -14.89 20.45 -1.39
C VAL A 128 -14.73 21.15 -2.74
N LEU A 129 -14.06 20.44 -3.66
CA LEU A 129 -14.64 20.25 -4.97
C LEU A 129 -16.13 20.14 -4.68
N LYS A 130 -16.91 21.14 -5.11
CA LYS A 130 -18.27 20.84 -5.51
C LYS A 130 -18.08 19.59 -6.35
N ALA A 131 -18.44 18.44 -5.78
CA ALA A 131 -18.80 17.30 -6.57
C ALA A 131 -19.83 17.92 -7.48
N SER A 132 -19.42 18.23 -8.72
CA SER A 132 -20.35 18.31 -9.81
C SER A 132 -21.23 17.10 -9.56
N GLN A 133 -22.51 17.35 -9.36
CA GLN A 133 -23.51 16.33 -9.60
C GLN A 133 -23.09 15.74 -10.94
N TYR A 134 -22.39 14.60 -10.91
CA TYR A 134 -22.05 13.89 -12.11
C TYR A 134 -23.43 13.51 -12.60
N GLY A 135 -23.91 14.29 -13.57
CA GLY A 135 -25.16 14.04 -14.23
C GLY A 135 -25.17 12.58 -14.59
N LYS A 136 -26.33 11.94 -14.43
CA LYS A 136 -26.56 10.57 -14.89
C LYS A 136 -25.92 10.42 -16.28
N THR A 137 -24.74 9.81 -16.34
CA THR A 137 -24.11 9.47 -17.61
C THR A 137 -24.59 8.09 -18.03
N PRO A 138 -24.63 7.79 -19.34
CA PRO A 138 -25.45 6.75 -19.93
C PRO A 138 -25.10 5.35 -19.42
N ALA A 139 -25.80 4.92 -18.37
CA ALA A 139 -25.85 3.54 -17.89
C ALA A 139 -26.64 2.61 -18.86
N GLU A 140 -26.70 2.96 -20.14
CA GLU A 140 -27.52 2.28 -21.17
C GLU A 140 -26.70 1.62 -22.28
N LYS A 141 -25.37 1.47 -22.13
CA LYS A 141 -24.56 0.66 -23.07
C LYS A 141 -23.62 -0.38 -22.43
N ILE A 142 -23.72 -0.63 -21.13
CA ILE A 142 -23.23 -1.87 -20.52
C ILE A 142 -24.47 -2.57 -19.95
N VAL A 143 -24.87 -3.64 -20.63
CA VAL A 143 -26.14 -4.34 -20.41
C VAL A 143 -26.21 -4.91 -18.98
N LYS A 144 -27.34 -4.64 -18.31
CA LYS A 144 -27.88 -5.27 -17.09
C LYS A 144 -27.07 -6.43 -16.51
N LEU A 145 -26.36 -6.18 -15.41
CA LEU A 145 -25.93 -7.22 -14.46
C LEU A 145 -26.68 -6.95 -13.16
N GLN A 146 -27.66 -7.78 -12.81
CA GLN A 146 -28.42 -7.74 -11.54
C GLN A 146 -28.03 -8.97 -10.67
N ASP A 147 -28.06 -8.78 -9.34
CA ASP A 147 -27.81 -9.71 -8.21
C ASP A 147 -26.34 -10.07 -7.83
N ALA A 148 -25.81 -9.29 -6.88
CA ALA A 148 -24.40 -9.26 -6.44
C ALA A 148 -23.79 -10.54 -5.84
N ALA A 149 -24.59 -11.56 -5.49
CA ALA A 149 -24.08 -12.83 -4.94
C ALA A 149 -23.76 -13.87 -6.03
N GLU A 150 -24.37 -13.76 -7.22
CA GLU A 150 -24.14 -14.64 -8.37
C GLU A 150 -23.17 -14.04 -9.42
N ARG A 151 -22.81 -12.76 -9.27
CA ARG A 151 -22.01 -12.00 -10.27
C ARG A 151 -20.53 -12.33 -10.33
N TYR A 152 -19.94 -12.82 -9.24
CA TYR A 152 -18.51 -13.12 -9.18
C TYR A 152 -18.30 -14.62 -9.06
N LYS A 153 -17.62 -15.21 -10.04
CA LYS A 153 -17.18 -16.59 -9.95
C LYS A 153 -16.00 -16.64 -8.97
N LYS A 154 -16.21 -17.24 -7.81
CA LYS A 154 -15.15 -17.57 -6.86
C LYS A 154 -14.27 -18.68 -7.45
N LEU A 155 -13.01 -18.35 -7.75
CA LEU A 155 -12.03 -19.31 -8.25
C LEU A 155 -11.36 -20.08 -7.11
N PHE A 156 -11.11 -19.40 -6.00
CA PHE A 156 -10.34 -19.93 -4.87
C PHE A 156 -10.60 -19.14 -3.58
N SER A 157 -10.34 -19.77 -2.44
CA SER A 157 -10.23 -19.10 -1.14
C SER A 157 -9.12 -19.70 -0.31
N ILE A 158 -8.51 -18.87 0.52
CA ILE A 158 -7.49 -19.26 1.49
C ILE A 158 -7.72 -18.52 2.80
N ASN A 159 -7.49 -19.20 3.92
CA ASN A 159 -7.52 -18.60 5.26
C ASN A 159 -6.17 -17.93 5.58
N GLN A 160 -5.76 -17.01 4.70
CA GLN A 160 -4.61 -16.13 4.86
C GLN A 160 -4.86 -14.82 4.11
N ILE A 161 -4.17 -13.76 4.50
CA ILE A 161 -4.13 -12.50 3.74
C ILE A 161 -3.26 -12.70 2.50
N ILE A 162 -3.87 -12.56 1.31
CA ILE A 162 -3.14 -12.43 0.05
C ILE A 162 -2.75 -10.96 -0.09
N ARG A 163 -1.45 -10.69 -0.07
CA ARG A 163 -0.87 -9.34 -0.21
C ARG A 163 -0.85 -8.90 -1.67
N CYS A 164 -0.41 -9.80 -2.55
CA CYS A 164 -0.35 -9.54 -3.99
C CYS A 164 -0.58 -10.82 -4.81
N MET A 165 -1.05 -10.63 -6.05
CA MET A 165 -1.32 -11.68 -7.03
C MET A 165 -0.83 -11.22 -8.41
N ASP A 166 -0.28 -12.16 -9.18
CA ASP A 166 -0.17 -12.04 -10.64
C ASP A 166 -0.59 -13.36 -11.32
N GLY A 167 -0.78 -13.35 -12.63
CA GLY A 167 -1.23 -14.52 -13.38
C GLY A 167 -1.04 -14.41 -14.88
N ARG A 168 -0.77 -15.55 -15.52
CA ARG A 168 -0.55 -15.66 -16.97
C ARG A 168 -1.06 -16.99 -17.50
N LYS A 169 -1.29 -17.04 -18.81
CA LYS A 169 -1.44 -18.31 -19.51
C LYS A 169 -0.08 -18.87 -19.90
N ILE A 170 0.22 -20.07 -19.42
CA ILE A 170 1.39 -20.84 -19.85
C ILE A 170 0.87 -22.01 -20.68
N ASN A 171 1.20 -22.02 -21.97
CA ASN A 171 0.69 -23.01 -22.94
C ASN A 171 -0.85 -23.11 -22.93
N GLY A 172 -1.53 -21.96 -22.88
CA GLY A 172 -3.00 -21.86 -22.90
C GLY A 172 -3.69 -22.17 -21.57
N VAL A 173 -2.95 -22.62 -20.54
CA VAL A 173 -3.50 -22.93 -19.22
C VAL A 173 -3.25 -21.76 -18.26
N PRO A 174 -4.25 -21.28 -17.50
CA PRO A 174 -4.04 -20.22 -16.52
C PRO A 174 -3.18 -20.69 -15.32
N TYR A 175 -2.17 -19.89 -15.00
CA TYR A 175 -1.37 -19.98 -13.79
C TYR A 175 -1.51 -18.68 -13.00
N TYR A 176 -1.46 -18.81 -11.69
CA TYR A 176 -1.51 -17.69 -10.76
C TYR A 176 -0.41 -17.85 -9.73
N ILE A 177 0.21 -16.74 -9.37
CA ILE A 177 1.07 -16.65 -8.20
C ILE A 177 0.39 -15.77 -7.16
N LEU A 178 0.43 -16.22 -5.90
CA LEU A 178 -0.18 -15.53 -4.76
C LEU A 178 0.88 -15.37 -3.66
N ALA A 179 1.05 -14.17 -3.13
CA ALA A 179 1.93 -13.94 -2.00
C ALA A 179 1.15 -13.65 -0.72
N THR A 180 1.64 -14.20 0.39
CA THR A 180 1.26 -13.84 1.75
C THR A 180 2.47 -13.16 2.43
N ASP A 181 2.46 -13.00 3.75
CA ASP A 181 3.56 -12.38 4.48
C ASP A 181 4.87 -13.18 4.38
N GLU A 182 4.78 -14.51 4.25
CA GLU A 182 5.93 -15.43 4.39
C GLU A 182 6.22 -16.25 3.13
N GLU A 183 5.27 -16.35 2.21
CA GLU A 183 5.39 -17.29 1.10
C GLU A 183 4.75 -16.82 -0.21
N VAL A 184 5.29 -17.32 -1.31
CA VAL A 184 4.71 -17.20 -2.66
C VAL A 184 4.27 -18.58 -3.12
N MET A 185 3.01 -18.71 -3.50
CA MET A 185 2.41 -19.97 -3.94
C MET A 185 2.10 -19.93 -5.43
N LEU A 186 2.49 -20.98 -6.16
CA LEU A 186 2.14 -21.17 -7.56
C LEU A 186 0.92 -22.09 -7.67
N TYR A 187 -0.09 -21.61 -8.38
CA TYR A 187 -1.32 -22.34 -8.69
C TYR A 187 -1.49 -22.50 -10.19
N LYS A 188 -2.12 -23.62 -10.56
CA LYS A 188 -2.60 -23.90 -11.92
C LYS A 188 -4.11 -24.06 -11.88
N TYR A 189 -4.81 -23.42 -12.80
CA TYR A 189 -6.27 -23.57 -12.95
C TYR A 189 -6.57 -24.60 -14.05
N GLU A 190 -7.05 -25.77 -13.64
CA GLU A 190 -7.42 -26.85 -14.55
C GLU A 190 -8.71 -27.52 -14.09
N ASN A 191 -9.57 -27.91 -15.03
CA ASN A 191 -10.85 -28.58 -14.74
C ASN A 191 -11.75 -27.84 -13.73
N GLY A 192 -11.76 -26.50 -13.81
CA GLY A 192 -12.57 -25.66 -12.94
C GLY A 192 -12.00 -25.46 -11.53
N GLN A 193 -10.81 -25.99 -11.22
CA GLN A 193 -10.22 -25.97 -9.87
C GLN A 193 -8.82 -25.34 -9.86
N MET A 194 -8.51 -24.65 -8.76
CA MET A 194 -7.18 -24.14 -8.47
C MET A 194 -6.35 -25.21 -7.76
N LYS A 195 -5.33 -25.72 -8.43
CA LYS A 195 -4.40 -26.73 -7.91
C LYS A 195 -3.08 -26.06 -7.53
N LYS A 196 -2.70 -26.13 -6.25
CA LYS A 196 -1.39 -25.66 -5.79
C LYS A 196 -0.30 -26.60 -6.32
N LEU A 197 0.72 -26.04 -6.96
CA LEU A 197 1.87 -26.78 -7.48
C LEU A 197 3.06 -26.72 -6.53
N THR A 198 3.38 -25.53 -6.04
CA THR A 198 4.51 -25.33 -5.12
C THR A 198 4.32 -24.12 -4.22
N THR A 199 5.17 -24.03 -3.20
CA THR A 199 5.32 -22.88 -2.31
C THR A 199 6.80 -22.50 -2.26
N ILE A 200 7.09 -21.21 -2.38
CA ILE A 200 8.42 -20.60 -2.38
C ILE A 200 8.55 -19.78 -1.10
N ARG A 201 9.66 -19.94 -0.37
CA ARG A 201 9.99 -19.18 0.84
C ARG A 201 11.46 -18.73 0.90
N ASP A 202 12.23 -19.05 -0.14
CA ASP A 202 13.69 -18.79 -0.19
C ASP A 202 13.97 -17.43 -0.81
N PHE A 203 13.50 -16.36 -0.16
CA PHE A 203 13.73 -14.95 -0.54
C PHE A 203 13.93 -14.09 0.72
N GLU A 204 14.45 -12.88 0.55
CA GLU A 204 14.82 -11.98 1.65
C GLU A 204 13.66 -11.09 2.10
N GLY A 205 13.09 -11.34 3.28
CA GLY A 205 12.05 -10.50 3.89
C GLY A 205 10.63 -10.77 3.40
N GLU A 206 9.76 -9.78 3.52
CA GLU A 206 8.32 -9.92 3.21
C GLU A 206 8.04 -9.59 1.73
N PRO A 207 7.23 -10.39 1.01
CA PRO A 207 6.81 -10.05 -0.35
C PRO A 207 6.00 -8.76 -0.41
N VAL A 208 6.35 -7.90 -1.37
CA VAL A 208 5.67 -6.60 -1.61
C VAL A 208 5.08 -6.47 -3.02
N ALA A 209 5.61 -7.21 -3.99
CA ALA A 209 5.04 -7.34 -5.32
C ALA A 209 5.55 -8.63 -5.97
N ILE A 210 4.74 -9.26 -6.82
CA ILE A 210 5.14 -10.46 -7.55
C ILE A 210 4.74 -10.33 -9.02
N PHE A 211 5.53 -10.95 -9.90
CA PHE A 211 5.24 -11.00 -11.33
C PHE A 211 5.47 -12.39 -11.88
N LEU A 212 4.64 -12.82 -12.84
CA LEU A 212 4.78 -14.06 -13.59
C LEU A 212 4.99 -13.74 -15.08
N GLU A 213 6.20 -13.89 -15.62
CA GLU A 213 6.50 -13.48 -17.01
C GLU A 213 7.62 -14.30 -17.63
N ASP A 214 7.61 -14.44 -18.96
CA ASP A 214 8.79 -14.89 -19.73
C ASP A 214 9.80 -13.72 -19.80
N MET A 215 10.73 -13.69 -18.84
CA MET A 215 11.60 -12.54 -18.62
C MET A 215 12.72 -12.42 -19.66
N ASP A 216 13.13 -13.51 -20.28
CA ASP A 216 14.21 -13.54 -21.26
C ASP A 216 13.75 -13.96 -22.68
N ASN A 217 12.43 -14.06 -22.88
CA ASN A 217 11.77 -14.43 -24.13
C ASN A 217 12.21 -15.79 -24.67
N ASN A 218 12.42 -16.76 -23.77
CA ASN A 218 12.89 -18.11 -24.11
C ASN A 218 11.75 -19.15 -24.18
N GLY A 219 10.51 -18.76 -23.89
CA GLY A 219 9.33 -19.62 -23.82
C GLY A 219 9.12 -20.29 -22.45
N SER A 220 9.98 -20.03 -21.48
CA SER A 220 9.85 -20.44 -20.08
C SER A 220 9.44 -19.22 -19.26
N TYR A 221 8.57 -19.44 -18.27
CA TYR A 221 8.10 -18.35 -17.43
C TYR A 221 8.88 -18.31 -16.12
N GLU A 222 9.18 -17.10 -15.68
CA GLU A 222 9.78 -16.81 -14.40
C GLU A 222 8.77 -16.20 -13.42
N ILE A 223 8.96 -16.51 -12.14
CA ILE A 223 8.34 -15.84 -11.00
C ILE A 223 9.35 -14.83 -10.49
N VAL A 224 9.00 -13.55 -10.53
CA VAL A 224 9.75 -12.46 -9.93
C VAL A 224 9.12 -12.14 -8.58
N VAL A 225 9.90 -12.24 -7.51
CA VAL A 225 9.48 -11.88 -6.15
C VAL A 225 10.21 -10.64 -5.72
N ASN A 226 9.47 -9.54 -5.56
CA ASN A 226 9.96 -8.36 -4.87
C ASN A 226 9.64 -8.49 -3.40
N SER A 227 10.65 -8.34 -2.55
CA SER A 227 10.51 -8.41 -1.11
C SER A 227 11.22 -7.27 -0.41
N TYR A 228 10.88 -7.00 0.84
CA TYR A 228 11.47 -5.93 1.62
C TYR A 228 11.96 -6.45 2.97
N ASN A 229 13.20 -6.08 3.32
CA ASN A 229 13.81 -6.42 4.59
C ASN A 229 14.68 -5.25 5.09
N ASN A 230 14.41 -4.76 6.30
CA ASN A 230 15.27 -3.82 7.03
C ASN A 230 15.80 -2.63 6.21
N GLY A 231 14.94 -1.93 5.47
CA GLY A 231 15.35 -0.75 4.69
C GLY A 231 15.82 -1.06 3.27
N THR A 232 15.84 -2.34 2.87
CA THR A 232 16.31 -2.75 1.54
C THR A 232 15.21 -3.49 0.79
N GLY A 233 14.95 -3.07 -0.46
CA GLY A 233 14.15 -3.82 -1.40
C GLY A 233 14.99 -4.89 -2.11
N TYR A 234 14.43 -6.07 -2.30
CA TYR A 234 15.07 -7.20 -2.96
C TYR A 234 14.24 -7.73 -4.12
N THR A 235 14.92 -8.23 -5.16
CA THR A 235 14.32 -9.02 -6.23
C THR A 235 14.95 -10.41 -6.25
N THR A 236 14.14 -11.46 -6.21
CA THR A 236 14.55 -12.86 -6.45
C THR A 236 13.77 -13.40 -7.65
N VAL A 237 14.42 -14.18 -8.51
CA VAL A 237 13.79 -14.72 -9.74
C VAL A 237 13.90 -16.23 -9.76
N TYR A 238 12.78 -16.90 -10.04
CA TYR A 238 12.70 -18.34 -10.16
C TYR A 238 12.13 -18.75 -11.52
N SER A 239 12.71 -19.75 -12.16
CA SER A 239 12.16 -20.34 -13.38
C SER A 239 11.13 -21.40 -13.06
N ILE A 240 10.06 -21.48 -13.86
CA ILE A 240 9.09 -22.57 -13.84
C ILE A 240 9.48 -23.59 -14.91
N ASN A 241 9.73 -24.83 -14.48
CA ASN A 241 9.88 -25.97 -15.38
C ASN A 241 8.84 -27.03 -15.02
N ARG A 242 7.78 -27.08 -15.83
CA ARG A 242 6.57 -27.88 -15.56
C ARG A 242 5.98 -27.51 -14.19
N ASP A 243 6.00 -28.45 -13.24
CA ASP A 243 5.48 -28.26 -11.89
C ASP A 243 6.58 -27.96 -10.86
N ARG A 244 7.83 -27.74 -11.31
CA ARG A 244 8.98 -27.42 -10.45
C ARG A 244 9.40 -25.97 -10.62
N VAL A 245 9.82 -25.38 -9.50
CA VAL A 245 10.37 -24.04 -9.46
C VAL A 245 11.81 -24.11 -8.97
N SER A 246 12.71 -23.41 -9.64
CA SER A 246 14.12 -23.32 -9.25
C SER A 246 14.60 -21.88 -9.34
N GLN A 247 15.37 -21.43 -8.36
CA GLN A 247 15.94 -20.09 -8.36
C GLN A 247 16.94 -19.95 -9.51
N VAL A 248 16.80 -18.88 -10.30
CA VAL A 248 17.70 -18.51 -11.40
C VAL A 248 18.46 -17.21 -11.15
N SER A 249 17.93 -16.34 -10.28
CA SER A 249 18.68 -15.23 -9.68
C SER A 249 18.34 -15.13 -8.20
N GLY A 250 19.35 -15.16 -7.34
CA GLY A 250 19.19 -14.86 -5.92
C GLY A 250 18.86 -13.38 -5.67
N SER A 251 18.59 -13.06 -4.41
CA SER A 251 18.18 -11.73 -3.94
C SER A 251 19.14 -10.63 -4.39
N ARG A 252 18.66 -9.72 -5.24
CA ARG A 252 19.37 -8.51 -5.68
C ARG A 252 18.80 -7.28 -4.99
N PRO A 253 19.62 -6.30 -4.55
CA PRO A 253 19.17 -5.18 -3.71
C PRO A 253 18.49 -4.06 -4.53
N PHE A 254 17.40 -4.39 -5.21
CA PHE A 254 16.51 -3.47 -5.91
C PHE A 254 15.12 -4.10 -6.06
N PHE A 255 14.12 -3.28 -6.31
CA PHE A 255 12.83 -3.73 -6.83
C PHE A 255 12.89 -3.83 -8.35
N THR A 256 12.05 -4.70 -8.93
CA THR A 256 11.86 -4.90 -10.36
C THR A 256 10.38 -4.77 -10.71
N ALA A 257 10.06 -4.06 -11.78
CA ALA A 257 8.72 -3.96 -12.34
C ALA A 257 8.74 -4.26 -13.85
N LEU A 258 7.64 -4.85 -14.32
CA LEU A 258 7.45 -5.28 -15.69
C LEU A 258 6.24 -4.55 -16.26
N TYR A 259 6.39 -3.92 -17.43
CA TYR A 259 5.35 -3.13 -18.08
C TYR A 259 5.07 -3.61 -19.49
N ASP A 260 3.77 -3.66 -19.78
CA ASP A 260 3.17 -3.83 -21.09
C ASP A 260 2.93 -2.43 -21.65
N THR A 261 3.71 -2.04 -22.65
CA THR A 261 3.71 -0.66 -23.15
C THR A 261 2.85 -0.46 -24.39
N ASP A 262 2.49 -1.54 -25.08
CA ASP A 262 1.62 -1.50 -26.27
C ASP A 262 0.23 -2.11 -26.03
N GLY A 263 -0.03 -2.64 -24.84
CA GLY A 263 -1.32 -3.20 -24.43
C GLY A 263 -1.60 -4.58 -25.01
N ASP A 264 -0.60 -5.27 -25.57
CA ASP A 264 -0.78 -6.60 -26.18
C ASP A 264 -0.84 -7.75 -25.15
N GLY A 265 -0.61 -7.43 -23.87
CA GLY A 265 -0.58 -8.35 -22.75
C GLY A 265 0.81 -8.92 -22.48
N ILE A 266 1.87 -8.56 -23.19
CA ILE A 266 3.26 -8.96 -22.93
C ILE A 266 3.94 -7.84 -22.14
N ARG A 267 4.92 -8.16 -21.27
CA ARG A 267 5.65 -7.13 -20.49
C ARG A 267 7.10 -7.01 -20.92
N GLU A 268 7.30 -6.29 -22.01
CA GLU A 268 8.58 -6.09 -22.69
C GLU A 268 9.49 -5.08 -21.96
N THR A 269 8.93 -4.10 -21.28
CA THR A 269 9.73 -3.08 -20.56
C THR A 269 10.01 -3.52 -19.13
N LYS A 270 11.29 -3.54 -18.76
CA LYS A 270 11.76 -3.99 -17.45
C LYS A 270 12.54 -2.87 -16.78
N LEU A 271 12.07 -2.42 -15.62
CA LEU A 271 12.71 -1.39 -14.82
C LEU A 271 13.13 -1.96 -13.48
N ILE A 272 14.26 -1.49 -12.98
CA ILE A 272 14.65 -1.68 -11.57
C ILE A 272 14.64 -0.34 -10.85
N GLN A 273 14.40 -0.36 -9.55
CA GLN A 273 14.47 0.82 -8.70
C GLN A 273 15.19 0.48 -7.40
N LEU A 274 16.20 1.29 -7.06
CA LEU A 274 16.99 1.14 -5.86
C LEU A 274 16.33 1.89 -4.69
N VAL A 275 16.50 1.36 -3.48
CA VAL A 275 16.27 2.12 -2.24
C VAL A 275 17.58 2.83 -1.87
N GLU A 276 17.60 4.16 -1.83
CA GLU A 276 18.84 4.95 -1.72
C GLU A 276 18.78 5.96 -0.57
N GLY A 277 19.48 5.65 0.53
CA GLY A 277 19.67 6.58 1.65
C GLY A 277 18.35 6.92 2.35
N GLU A 278 17.86 8.14 2.16
CA GLU A 278 16.57 8.64 2.68
C GLU A 278 15.46 8.60 1.62
N ASN A 279 15.77 8.20 0.38
CA ASN A 279 14.81 8.07 -0.70
C ASN A 279 14.41 6.60 -0.90
N PHE A 280 13.20 6.26 -0.51
CA PHE A 280 12.64 4.92 -0.73
C PHE A 280 12.52 4.59 -2.22
N TRP A 281 12.08 5.57 -3.01
CA TRP A 281 11.91 5.47 -4.46
C TRP A 281 13.11 6.14 -5.15
N GLY A 282 14.28 5.51 -5.01
CA GLY A 282 15.55 5.99 -5.55
C GLY A 282 15.66 5.88 -7.07
N ARG A 283 16.89 5.81 -7.56
CA ARG A 283 17.17 5.78 -9.01
C ARG A 283 16.47 4.60 -9.71
N ILE A 284 15.94 4.89 -10.90
CA ILE A 284 15.31 3.94 -11.82
C ILE A 284 16.27 3.65 -12.98
N GLU A 285 16.34 2.39 -13.40
CA GLU A 285 17.17 1.97 -14.54
C GLU A 285 16.39 1.00 -15.43
N LYS A 286 16.51 1.17 -16.75
CA LYS A 286 16.01 0.18 -17.71
C LYS A 286 17.01 -0.98 -17.83
N VAL A 287 16.50 -2.20 -17.74
CA VAL A 287 17.32 -3.42 -17.71
C VAL A 287 16.83 -4.45 -18.71
N SER A 288 17.73 -5.37 -19.05
CA SER A 288 17.42 -6.66 -19.66
C SER A 288 17.67 -7.77 -18.64
N PHE A 289 16.98 -8.90 -18.80
CA PHE A 289 17.21 -10.12 -18.03
C PHE A 289 17.53 -11.26 -18.99
N ARG A 290 18.68 -11.91 -18.80
CA ARG A 290 19.09 -13.09 -19.59
C ARG A 290 19.87 -14.03 -18.71
N ASN A 291 19.55 -15.33 -18.76
CA ASN A 291 20.28 -16.38 -18.04
C ASN A 291 20.49 -16.07 -16.54
N GLY A 292 19.46 -15.53 -15.85
CA GLY A 292 19.56 -15.21 -14.42
C GLY A 292 20.29 -13.90 -14.10
N VAL A 293 20.64 -13.09 -15.10
CA VAL A 293 21.42 -11.85 -14.90
C VAL A 293 20.66 -10.63 -15.41
N PHE A 294 20.54 -9.63 -14.54
CA PHE A 294 20.09 -8.29 -14.89
C PHE A 294 21.25 -7.47 -15.47
N SER A 295 21.04 -6.83 -16.62
CA SER A 295 22.03 -5.96 -17.26
C SER A 295 21.38 -4.66 -17.71
N LYS A 296 21.99 -3.51 -17.39
CA LYS A 296 21.52 -2.20 -17.87
C LYS A 296 21.51 -2.18 -19.39
N THR A 297 20.47 -1.60 -19.98
CA THR A 297 20.40 -1.45 -21.45
C THR A 297 21.21 -0.25 -21.95
N GLY A 298 21.48 0.73 -21.08
CA GLY A 298 22.07 2.02 -21.45
C GLY A 298 21.05 3.03 -21.97
N GLU A 299 19.79 2.63 -22.08
CA GLU A 299 18.67 3.52 -22.39
C GLU A 299 18.08 4.12 -21.11
N ASP A 300 17.59 5.34 -21.20
CA ASP A 300 16.87 5.97 -20.10
C ASP A 300 15.51 5.28 -19.86
N ALA A 301 15.09 5.27 -18.60
CA ALA A 301 13.74 4.80 -18.26
C ALA A 301 12.72 5.83 -18.76
N PRO A 302 11.65 5.41 -19.46
CA PRO A 302 10.67 6.33 -20.06
C PRO A 302 9.65 6.84 -19.01
N VAL A 303 10.14 7.32 -17.87
CA VAL A 303 9.34 7.72 -16.70
C VAL A 303 9.93 8.96 -16.02
N PRO A 304 9.12 9.77 -15.32
CA PRO A 304 9.63 10.95 -14.62
C PRO A 304 10.52 10.58 -13.43
N MET A 305 11.34 11.53 -12.98
CA MET A 305 12.34 11.33 -11.90
C MET A 305 11.76 10.77 -10.57
N ASN A 306 10.50 11.09 -10.23
CA ASN A 306 9.86 10.66 -8.98
C ASN A 306 8.90 9.48 -9.17
N PHE A 307 9.03 8.75 -10.27
CA PHE A 307 8.16 7.61 -10.55
C PHE A 307 8.38 6.48 -9.54
N HIS A 308 7.31 5.80 -9.15
CA HIS A 308 7.37 4.61 -8.30
C HIS A 308 7.13 3.40 -9.19
N ILE A 309 8.14 2.52 -9.35
CA ILE A 309 7.98 1.42 -10.29
C ILE A 309 6.91 0.41 -9.83
N LEU A 310 6.79 0.18 -8.53
CA LEU A 310 5.68 -0.61 -8.00
C LEU A 310 4.44 0.28 -7.90
N GLY A 311 3.35 -0.16 -8.51
CA GLY A 311 2.13 0.64 -8.63
C GLY A 311 2.14 1.63 -9.81
N GLY A 312 3.13 1.56 -10.69
CA GLY A 312 3.18 2.34 -11.92
C GLY A 312 2.56 1.62 -13.13
N PHE A 313 2.37 2.36 -14.22
CA PHE A 313 2.09 1.85 -15.56
C PHE A 313 2.76 2.75 -16.62
N ILE A 314 2.96 2.21 -17.82
CA ILE A 314 3.51 2.92 -18.99
C ILE A 314 2.70 2.46 -20.20
N ALA A 315 2.00 3.35 -20.89
CA ALA A 315 1.15 3.01 -22.05
C ALA A 315 0.72 4.25 -22.82
N ASP A 316 0.33 4.08 -24.09
CA ASP A 316 -0.43 5.09 -24.83
C ASP A 316 -1.90 5.08 -24.36
N ILE A 317 -2.26 6.07 -23.54
CA ILE A 317 -3.59 6.17 -22.91
C ILE A 317 -4.43 7.30 -23.50
N ASP A 318 -3.91 8.05 -24.47
CA ASP A 318 -4.67 9.08 -25.19
C ASP A 318 -4.73 8.88 -26.71
N GLY A 319 -4.10 7.82 -27.23
CA GLY A 319 -4.19 7.35 -28.60
C GLY A 319 -3.32 8.16 -29.58
N ASP A 320 -2.36 8.93 -29.07
CA ASP A 320 -1.52 9.81 -29.89
C ASP A 320 -0.20 9.15 -30.36
N GLY A 321 0.02 7.89 -29.97
CA GLY A 321 1.21 7.10 -30.29
C GLY A 321 2.42 7.37 -29.39
N ASN A 322 2.31 8.26 -28.41
CA ASN A 322 3.34 8.48 -27.39
C ASN A 322 2.97 7.75 -26.10
N LEU A 323 3.98 7.30 -25.36
CA LEU A 323 3.77 6.64 -24.09
C LEU A 323 3.60 7.67 -22.97
N GLU A 324 2.54 7.52 -22.19
CA GLU A 324 2.40 8.12 -20.88
C GLU A 324 2.93 7.17 -19.81
N SER A 325 3.33 7.75 -18.69
CA SER A 325 3.58 7.01 -17.47
C SER A 325 2.66 7.52 -16.38
N GLY A 326 2.16 6.62 -15.53
CA GLY A 326 1.40 7.00 -14.37
C GLY A 326 1.69 6.14 -13.17
N TYR A 327 1.55 6.71 -11.98
CA TYR A 327 1.87 6.05 -10.72
C TYR A 327 1.09 6.67 -9.55
N TYR A 328 1.00 5.93 -8.45
CA TYR A 328 0.42 6.43 -7.20
C TYR A 328 1.45 7.27 -6.44
N SER A 329 1.12 8.54 -6.18
CA SER A 329 1.86 9.39 -5.24
C SER A 329 1.83 8.83 -3.81
N PRO A 330 2.73 9.32 -2.94
CA PRO A 330 2.64 9.04 -1.50
C PRO A 330 1.29 9.41 -0.87
N SER A 331 0.56 10.38 -1.45
CA SER A 331 -0.80 10.75 -1.01
C SER A 331 -1.91 9.82 -1.53
N GLY A 332 -1.57 8.76 -2.27
CA GLY A 332 -2.53 7.83 -2.85
C GLY A 332 -3.29 8.40 -4.06
N LYS A 333 -2.84 9.50 -4.67
CA LYS A 333 -3.41 10.00 -5.94
C LYS A 333 -2.65 9.42 -7.13
N ILE A 334 -3.33 9.18 -8.25
CA ILE A 334 -2.66 8.84 -9.51
C ILE A 334 -2.18 10.12 -10.18
N LEU A 335 -0.93 10.13 -10.63
CA LEU A 335 -0.36 11.18 -11.46
C LEU A 335 -0.03 10.59 -12.82
N ILE A 336 -0.22 11.38 -13.86
CA ILE A 336 0.05 11.00 -15.25
C ILE A 336 1.01 12.02 -15.86
N TYR A 337 2.00 11.51 -16.55
CA TYR A 337 3.08 12.26 -17.17
C TYR A 337 3.33 11.78 -18.60
N ARG A 338 3.82 12.69 -19.43
CA ARG A 338 4.48 12.38 -20.71
C ARG A 338 5.92 12.89 -20.63
N GLY A 339 6.87 11.97 -20.54
CA GLY A 339 8.23 12.29 -20.08
C GLY A 339 8.18 12.98 -18.71
N ASP A 340 8.81 14.15 -18.58
CA ASP A 340 8.76 14.96 -17.35
C ASP A 340 7.56 15.92 -17.27
N LYS A 341 6.72 15.99 -18.32
CA LYS A 341 5.56 16.88 -18.35
C LYS A 341 4.39 16.25 -17.61
N HIS A 342 3.99 16.85 -16.50
CA HIS A 342 2.76 16.51 -15.80
C HIS A 342 1.53 16.80 -16.67
N LEU A 343 0.65 15.82 -16.83
CA LEU A 343 -0.58 15.92 -17.61
C LEU A 343 -1.82 15.98 -16.74
N TRP A 344 -1.89 15.16 -15.70
CA TRP A 344 -3.10 15.01 -14.89
C TRP A 344 -2.81 14.44 -13.51
N THR A 345 -3.64 14.80 -12.53
CA THR A 345 -3.68 14.21 -11.20
C THR A 345 -5.13 13.88 -10.85
N SER A 346 -5.35 12.72 -10.25
CA SER A 346 -6.69 12.35 -9.77
C SER A 346 -7.22 13.34 -8.73
N SER A 347 -8.52 13.63 -8.81
CA SER A 347 -9.18 14.53 -7.86
C SER A 347 -9.22 13.96 -6.44
N GLY A 348 -9.28 12.64 -6.31
CA GLY A 348 -9.31 11.90 -5.05
C GLY A 348 -8.19 10.87 -4.92
N ILE A 349 -8.13 10.25 -3.75
CA ILE A 349 -7.29 9.07 -3.49
C ILE A 349 -7.85 7.90 -4.29
N LEU A 350 -6.96 7.15 -4.93
CA LEU A 350 -7.22 5.96 -5.73
C LEU A 350 -6.20 4.88 -5.34
N GLY A 351 -6.46 3.63 -5.71
CA GLY A 351 -5.55 2.54 -5.37
C GLY A 351 -5.86 2.01 -3.98
N GLY A 352 -4.84 1.82 -3.17
CA GLY A 352 -4.96 1.24 -1.84
C GLY A 352 -4.40 -0.18 -1.80
N SER A 353 -3.54 -0.39 -0.81
CA SER A 353 -2.80 -1.63 -0.62
C SER A 353 -2.80 -2.03 0.83
N VAL A 354 -2.98 -3.33 1.08
CA VAL A 354 -2.77 -3.93 2.40
C VAL A 354 -1.27 -4.03 2.75
N ILE A 355 -0.39 -3.69 1.80
CA ILE A 355 1.06 -3.73 1.95
C ILE A 355 1.58 -2.36 2.34
N SER A 356 2.20 -2.29 3.51
CA SER A 356 3.01 -1.15 3.95
C SER A 356 4.32 -1.66 4.53
N VAL A 357 5.41 -0.91 4.30
CA VAL A 357 6.73 -1.28 4.81
C VAL A 357 7.33 -0.16 5.66
N PRO A 358 7.93 -0.47 6.82
CA PRO A 358 8.57 0.54 7.65
C PRO A 358 9.91 0.96 7.01
N TYR A 359 10.11 2.26 6.84
CA TYR A 359 11.31 2.83 6.24
C TYR A 359 11.88 3.94 7.12
N ARG A 360 13.17 3.85 7.42
CA ARG A 360 13.88 4.83 8.24
C ARG A 360 14.39 5.97 7.36
N THR A 361 13.97 7.19 7.68
CA THR A 361 14.46 8.43 7.07
C THR A 361 15.20 9.25 8.13
N GLY A 362 16.14 10.11 7.72
CA GLY A 362 17.00 10.87 8.63
C GLY A 362 18.35 10.18 8.90
N LYS A 363 19.32 10.95 9.42
CA LYS A 363 20.71 10.52 9.62
C LYS A 363 21.07 10.36 11.09
N GLY A 364 21.88 9.32 11.36
CA GLY A 364 22.40 9.05 12.71
C GLY A 364 21.27 8.87 13.71
N GLU A 365 21.34 9.61 14.80
CA GLU A 365 20.34 9.58 15.86
C GLU A 365 19.07 10.39 15.56
N PHE A 366 19.09 11.25 14.53
CA PHE A 366 17.93 12.05 14.10
C PHE A 366 17.20 11.34 12.97
N HIS A 367 16.58 10.21 13.29
CA HIS A 367 15.82 9.42 12.33
C HIS A 367 14.36 9.26 12.74
N GLN A 368 13.50 9.03 11.76
CA GLN A 368 12.10 8.67 11.95
C GLN A 368 11.77 7.46 11.08
N THR A 369 10.95 6.55 11.60
CA THR A 369 10.35 5.49 10.80
C THR A 369 9.06 6.02 10.19
N ILE A 370 9.00 6.06 8.86
CA ILE A 370 7.78 6.28 8.09
C ILE A 370 7.31 4.94 7.54
N TYR A 371 6.06 4.85 7.09
CA TYR A 371 5.58 3.67 6.37
C TYR A 371 5.31 4.04 4.92
N VAL A 372 5.80 3.20 4.02
CA VAL A 372 5.58 3.36 2.59
C VAL A 372 4.55 2.33 2.15
N ILE A 373 3.44 2.80 1.58
CA ILE A 373 2.41 1.93 1.00
C ILE A 373 2.89 1.46 -0.37
N ILE A 374 2.88 0.15 -0.60
CA ILE A 374 3.27 -0.45 -1.88
C ILE A 374 2.01 -0.85 -2.64
N THR A 375 1.61 -0.04 -3.61
CA THR A 375 0.46 -0.33 -4.47
C THR A 375 0.81 -1.35 -5.54
N GLN A 376 -0.15 -2.20 -5.87
CA GLN A 376 0.01 -3.17 -6.95
C GLN A 376 -0.12 -2.47 -8.30
N PRO A 377 0.68 -2.86 -9.31
CA PRO A 377 0.61 -2.27 -10.65
C PRO A 377 -0.80 -2.38 -11.24
N PRO A 378 -1.33 -1.30 -11.84
CA PRO A 378 -2.50 -1.38 -12.71
C PRO A 378 -2.24 -2.25 -13.94
N VAL A 379 -3.31 -2.69 -14.59
CA VAL A 379 -3.26 -3.43 -15.86
C VAL A 379 -3.64 -2.48 -17.00
N VAL A 380 -2.79 -2.42 -18.03
CA VAL A 380 -3.05 -1.70 -19.27
C VAL A 380 -3.87 -2.61 -20.18
N ILE A 381 -4.98 -2.11 -20.75
CA ILE A 381 -5.83 -2.89 -21.65
C ILE A 381 -6.63 -1.96 -22.56
N ASP A 382 -6.70 -2.26 -23.86
CA ASP A 382 -7.71 -1.68 -24.76
C ASP A 382 -9.02 -2.47 -24.63
N ILE A 383 -9.87 -2.07 -23.68
CA ILE A 383 -11.14 -2.78 -23.40
C ILE A 383 -12.19 -2.52 -24.49
N LYS A 384 -12.06 -1.40 -25.21
CA LYS A 384 -13.02 -0.92 -26.21
C LYS A 384 -12.68 -1.36 -27.63
N GLY A 385 -11.44 -1.78 -27.88
CA GLY A 385 -10.92 -2.07 -29.22
C GLY A 385 -10.72 -0.82 -30.07
N ASP A 386 -10.50 0.34 -29.45
CA ASP A 386 -10.33 1.62 -30.15
C ASP A 386 -8.85 2.06 -30.30
N LYS A 387 -7.92 1.19 -29.89
CA LYS A 387 -6.46 1.41 -29.83
C LYS A 387 -6.00 2.44 -28.81
N THR A 388 -6.89 2.88 -27.92
CA THR A 388 -6.52 3.66 -26.74
C THR A 388 -6.55 2.73 -25.55
N SER A 389 -5.50 2.72 -24.74
CA SER A 389 -5.48 1.86 -23.56
C SER A 389 -6.27 2.48 -22.41
N GLU A 390 -7.14 1.70 -21.79
CA GLU A 390 -7.64 1.93 -20.44
C GLU A 390 -6.68 1.39 -19.38
N ILE A 391 -6.69 2.02 -18.20
CA ILE A 391 -5.90 1.57 -17.05
C ILE A 391 -6.84 0.95 -16.02
N LEU A 392 -6.85 -0.38 -15.98
CA LEU A 392 -7.60 -1.18 -15.03
C LEU A 392 -6.88 -1.21 -13.69
N MET A 393 -7.59 -0.90 -12.61
CA MET A 393 -7.00 -0.72 -11.28
C MET A 393 -7.96 -1.14 -10.18
N VAL A 394 -7.39 -1.40 -9.00
CA VAL A 394 -8.16 -1.57 -7.78
C VAL A 394 -8.28 -0.22 -7.06
N ASN A 395 -9.40 0.00 -6.39
CA ASN A 395 -9.62 1.17 -5.56
C ASN A 395 -10.24 0.72 -4.23
N SER A 396 -9.41 0.57 -3.21
CA SER A 396 -9.84 0.25 -1.85
C SER A 396 -10.11 1.53 -1.07
N GLU A 397 -11.29 1.58 -0.43
CA GLU A 397 -11.70 2.68 0.42
C GLU A 397 -11.37 2.38 1.88
N ALA A 398 -10.61 3.30 2.46
CA ALA A 398 -10.38 3.43 3.88
C ALA A 398 -11.71 3.37 4.65
N GLY A 399 -11.80 2.50 5.66
CA GLY A 399 -12.90 2.51 6.62
C GLY A 399 -12.94 3.77 7.50
N GLU A 400 -14.02 3.90 8.28
CA GLU A 400 -14.36 5.11 9.06
C GLU A 400 -13.32 5.50 10.14
N TYR A 401 -12.32 4.64 10.41
CA TYR A 401 -11.38 4.77 11.54
C TYR A 401 -9.91 5.00 11.14
N ASN A 402 -9.63 5.50 9.93
CA ASN A 402 -8.25 5.71 9.46
C ASN A 402 -7.59 6.96 10.06
N ILE A 403 -7.23 6.88 11.34
CA ILE A 403 -6.59 7.97 12.11
C ILE A 403 -5.06 7.94 11.96
N ILE A 404 -4.52 6.82 11.46
CA ILE A 404 -3.08 6.60 11.26
C ILE A 404 -2.82 6.47 9.75
N PRO A 405 -2.24 7.50 9.09
CA PRO A 405 -2.03 7.52 7.64
C PRO A 405 -1.19 6.36 7.09
N SER A 406 -0.37 5.72 7.94
CA SER A 406 0.48 4.59 7.62
C SER A 406 -0.20 3.22 7.67
N TYR A 407 -1.41 3.12 8.24
CA TYR A 407 -2.12 1.87 8.47
C TYR A 407 -3.56 2.00 8.01
N ILE A 408 -3.78 1.75 6.72
CA ILE A 408 -5.11 1.88 6.13
C ILE A 408 -5.86 0.56 6.27
N ASN A 409 -6.85 0.52 7.15
CA ASN A 409 -7.84 -0.54 7.18
C ASN A 409 -8.92 -0.22 6.14
N TYR A 410 -8.93 -0.98 5.05
CA TYR A 410 -9.93 -0.83 4.00
C TYR A 410 -11.18 -1.62 4.37
N SER A 411 -12.32 -0.94 4.46
CA SER A 411 -13.60 -1.59 4.71
C SER A 411 -14.28 -2.02 3.42
N SER A 412 -13.84 -1.49 2.28
CA SER A 412 -14.48 -1.75 0.99
C SER A 412 -13.57 -1.43 -0.18
N GLY A 413 -13.99 -1.79 -1.39
CA GLY A 413 -13.26 -1.43 -2.59
C GLY A 413 -14.02 -1.67 -3.89
N TYR A 414 -13.38 -1.33 -4.99
CA TYR A 414 -13.88 -1.43 -6.34
C TYR A 414 -12.79 -1.93 -7.28
N VAL A 415 -13.17 -2.63 -8.34
CA VAL A 415 -12.39 -2.65 -9.56
C VAL A 415 -12.85 -1.47 -10.42
N SER A 416 -11.90 -0.67 -10.89
CA SER A 416 -12.14 0.54 -11.66
C SER A 416 -11.27 0.56 -12.90
N TYR A 417 -11.62 1.40 -13.88
CA TYR A 417 -10.71 1.76 -14.95
C TYR A 417 -10.61 3.28 -15.08
N LEU A 418 -9.44 3.72 -15.53
CA LEU A 418 -9.19 5.08 -15.98
C LEU A 418 -9.26 5.11 -17.51
N GLU A 419 -9.94 6.11 -18.06
CA GLU A 419 -10.00 6.36 -19.50
C GLU A 419 -9.74 7.85 -19.82
N LYS A 420 -9.29 8.12 -21.04
CA LYS A 420 -9.24 9.49 -21.55
C LYS A 420 -10.66 10.04 -21.75
N SER A 421 -10.83 11.32 -21.41
CA SER A 421 -12.03 12.11 -21.72
C SER A 421 -11.66 13.46 -22.34
N GLU A 422 -12.65 14.21 -22.83
CA GLU A 422 -12.44 15.55 -23.40
C GLU A 422 -11.76 16.53 -22.43
N THR A 423 -11.97 16.37 -21.11
CA THR A 423 -11.47 17.30 -20.08
C THR A 423 -10.26 16.79 -19.30
N GLY A 424 -9.70 15.64 -19.66
CA GLY A 424 -8.60 15.00 -18.94
C GLY A 424 -8.77 13.50 -18.90
N PHE A 425 -8.71 12.91 -17.71
CA PHE A 425 -8.97 11.50 -17.47
C PHE A 425 -10.14 11.31 -16.51
N LYS A 426 -10.88 10.22 -16.69
CA LYS A 426 -12.05 9.87 -15.89
C LYS A 426 -11.88 8.48 -15.30
N VAL A 427 -12.22 8.35 -14.02
CA VAL A 427 -12.29 7.05 -13.34
C VAL A 427 -13.73 6.55 -13.37
N ASN A 428 -13.90 5.29 -13.75
CA ASN A 428 -15.19 4.60 -13.75
C ASN A 428 -15.06 3.29 -12.98
N ASN A 429 -16.02 3.01 -12.10
CA ASN A 429 -16.07 1.74 -11.40
C ASN A 429 -16.71 0.67 -12.30
N ILE A 430 -16.06 -0.49 -12.42
CA ILE A 430 -16.58 -1.65 -13.15
C ILE A 430 -17.45 -2.49 -12.22
N THR A 431 -17.00 -2.65 -10.98
CA THR A 431 -17.75 -3.38 -9.96
C THR A 431 -18.64 -2.42 -9.17
N GLU A 432 -19.69 -2.98 -8.58
CA GLU A 432 -20.29 -2.35 -7.40
C GLU A 432 -19.28 -2.34 -6.23
N LYS A 433 -19.68 -1.70 -5.13
CA LYS A 433 -18.88 -1.68 -3.90
C LYS A 433 -18.73 -3.09 -3.36
N ILE A 434 -17.50 -3.55 -3.21
CA ILE A 434 -17.15 -4.82 -2.59
C ILE A 434 -16.91 -4.55 -1.11
N ASP A 435 -17.56 -5.32 -0.24
CA ASP A 435 -17.47 -5.19 1.22
C ASP A 435 -16.22 -5.90 1.77
N ALA A 436 -15.05 -5.42 1.34
CA ALA A 436 -13.71 -5.74 1.83
C ALA A 436 -12.66 -4.99 1.00
N ALA A 437 -11.39 -5.07 1.42
CA ALA A 437 -10.27 -4.60 0.62
C ALA A 437 -10.19 -5.36 -0.72
N VAL A 438 -9.93 -4.63 -1.80
CA VAL A 438 -9.69 -5.19 -3.14
C VAL A 438 -8.21 -5.02 -3.47
N GLN A 439 -7.52 -6.11 -3.72
CA GLN A 439 -6.08 -6.18 -3.96
C GLN A 439 -5.77 -6.88 -5.27
N SER A 440 -4.79 -6.37 -6.01
CA SER A 440 -4.28 -6.95 -7.25
C SER A 440 -5.33 -7.17 -8.34
N ILE A 441 -4.90 -7.11 -9.59
CA ILE A 441 -5.78 -7.37 -10.72
C ILE A 441 -4.98 -7.99 -11.85
N VAL A 442 -5.56 -8.99 -12.49
CA VAL A 442 -4.99 -9.61 -13.68
C VAL A 442 -6.08 -9.84 -14.69
N LEU A 443 -5.72 -9.71 -15.96
CA LEU A 443 -6.58 -10.09 -17.07
C LEU A 443 -6.27 -11.53 -17.47
N MET A 444 -7.28 -12.39 -17.46
CA MET A 444 -7.19 -13.77 -17.92
C MET A 444 -8.20 -13.99 -19.06
N ASP A 445 -7.72 -13.91 -20.31
CA ASP A 445 -8.56 -13.81 -21.50
C ASP A 445 -9.53 -12.61 -21.45
N LYS A 446 -10.81 -12.91 -21.19
CA LYS A 446 -11.91 -11.95 -21.10
C LYS A 446 -12.41 -11.83 -19.67
N ASP A 447 -11.75 -12.46 -18.71
CA ASP A 447 -12.13 -12.39 -17.31
C ASP A 447 -11.14 -11.49 -16.57
N ILE A 448 -11.67 -10.55 -15.80
CA ILE A 448 -10.91 -9.85 -14.78
C ILE A 448 -10.89 -10.74 -13.55
N VAL A 449 -9.68 -11.04 -13.06
CA VAL A 449 -9.47 -11.73 -11.80
C VAL A 449 -8.85 -10.76 -10.81
N PHE A 450 -9.41 -10.70 -9.60
CA PHE A 450 -8.94 -9.82 -8.54
C PHE A 450 -9.01 -10.53 -7.19
N THR A 451 -8.31 -9.96 -6.20
CA THR A 451 -8.31 -10.50 -4.84
C THR A 451 -9.24 -9.67 -3.96
N LYS A 452 -10.17 -10.33 -3.26
CA LYS A 452 -10.90 -9.77 -2.14
C LYS A 452 -10.20 -10.23 -0.86
N VAL A 453 -9.84 -9.30 0.03
CA VAL A 453 -9.11 -9.58 1.27
C VAL A 453 -9.97 -9.16 2.47
N ASP A 454 -10.44 -10.14 3.23
CA ASP A 454 -11.25 -9.96 4.42
C ASP A 454 -10.43 -10.33 5.67
N GLY A 455 -9.98 -9.33 6.42
CA GLY A 455 -9.16 -9.56 7.60
C GLY A 455 -8.21 -8.41 7.89
N SER A 456 -7.28 -8.65 8.81
CA SER A 456 -6.31 -7.63 9.22
C SER A 456 -4.94 -7.94 8.65
N SER A 457 -4.36 -7.00 7.90
CA SER A 457 -2.96 -7.10 7.46
C SER A 457 -1.99 -7.15 8.64
N SER A 458 -2.35 -6.58 9.80
CA SER A 458 -1.48 -6.56 10.99
C SER A 458 -1.32 -7.90 11.69
N SER A 459 -2.31 -8.80 11.59
CA SER A 459 -2.28 -10.09 12.27
C SER A 459 -1.86 -11.24 11.36
N GLY A 460 -1.72 -10.98 10.05
CA GLY A 460 -1.58 -12.00 9.00
C GLY A 460 -2.79 -12.94 8.87
N LYS A 461 -3.84 -12.73 9.69
CA LYS A 461 -5.03 -13.58 9.77
C LYS A 461 -6.20 -12.92 9.06
N GLY A 462 -6.79 -13.68 8.16
CA GLY A 462 -7.96 -13.29 7.39
C GLY A 462 -8.29 -14.35 6.35
N ASP A 463 -9.39 -14.14 5.66
CA ASP A 463 -9.80 -14.93 4.51
C ASP A 463 -9.63 -14.10 3.24
N SER A 464 -8.90 -14.65 2.28
CA SER A 464 -8.78 -14.05 0.95
C SER A 464 -9.48 -14.90 -0.09
N TYR A 465 -10.04 -14.23 -1.08
CA TYR A 465 -10.80 -14.84 -2.17
C TYR A 465 -10.28 -14.34 -3.50
N LEU A 466 -10.02 -15.26 -4.43
CA LEU A 466 -9.83 -14.91 -5.83
C LEU A 466 -11.19 -14.95 -6.51
N LEU A 467 -11.62 -13.78 -6.97
CA LEU A 467 -12.91 -13.58 -7.62
C LEU A 467 -12.68 -13.23 -9.09
N SER A 468 -13.60 -13.65 -9.95
CA SER A 468 -13.53 -13.37 -11.39
C SER A 468 -14.88 -12.95 -11.95
N PHE A 469 -14.86 -12.09 -12.95
CA PHE A 469 -16.03 -11.71 -13.74
C PHE A 469 -15.63 -11.38 -15.18
N PRO A 470 -16.53 -11.60 -16.16
CA PRO A 470 -16.25 -11.31 -17.55
C PRO A 470 -16.27 -9.81 -17.83
N VAL A 471 -15.45 -9.40 -18.80
CA VAL A 471 -15.31 -8.04 -19.32
C VAL A 471 -16.40 -7.70 -20.37
N LYS A 472 -17.29 -8.65 -20.71
CA LYS A 472 -18.31 -8.50 -21.76
C LYS A 472 -19.74 -8.66 -21.27
#